data_AF-A0A352GRW1-F1
#
_entry.id   AF-A0A352GRW1-F1
#
_cell.length_a   1.000
_cell.length_b   1.000
_cell.length_c   1.000
_cell.angle_alpha   90.00
_cell.angle_beta   90.00
_cell.angle_gamma   90.00
#
_symmetry.space_group_name_H-M   'P 1'
#
loop_
_entity.id
_entity.type
_entity.pdbx_description
1 polymer ?
#
loop_
_entity_poly.entity_id
_entity_poly.type
_entity_poly.pdbx_seq_one_letter_code
_entity_poly.pdbx_strand_id
1 'polypeptide(L)'
;MFDRDRFTQDCLEAIRETDSHIAVKELVERACSDPADLLRGLGEPTKAGPDKIYVSDELTILNLVWGPYMTLLPHNHNMWAVIGLYTGAEDNVFWKKVEGEPGHTRIEAAG
;
A
#
# COMPACT_ATOMS: atom_id res chain seq x y z
N MET A 1 -1.38 -3.84 20.86
CA MET A 1 -2.42 -4.40 19.99
C MET A 1 -2.74 -3.36 18.95
N PHE A 2 -2.45 -3.67 17.70
CA PHE A 2 -2.86 -2.89 16.55
C PHE A 2 -4.39 -2.78 16.55
N ASP A 3 -4.88 -1.56 16.36
CA ASP A 3 -6.29 -1.23 16.35
C ASP A 3 -6.59 -0.46 15.07
N ARG A 4 -7.52 -0.97 14.27
CA ARG A 4 -7.85 -0.43 12.94
C ARG A 4 -8.40 0.99 13.03
N ASP A 5 -9.24 1.26 14.02
CA ASP A 5 -9.92 2.55 14.14
C ASP A 5 -8.92 3.62 14.61
N ARG A 6 -8.10 3.29 15.61
CA ARG A 6 -7.02 4.17 16.07
C ARG A 6 -6.01 4.45 14.96
N PHE A 7 -5.54 3.42 14.27
CA PHE A 7 -4.60 3.60 13.15
C PHE A 7 -5.21 4.49 12.05
N THR A 8 -6.50 4.31 11.75
CA THR A 8 -7.21 5.17 10.80
C THR A 8 -7.25 6.62 11.26
N GLN A 9 -7.57 6.89 12.53
CA GLN A 9 -7.57 8.25 13.06
C GLN A 9 -6.18 8.87 13.04
N ASP A 10 -5.15 8.14 13.47
CA ASP A 10 -3.76 8.60 13.43
C ASP A 10 -3.34 8.97 12.00
N CYS A 11 -3.72 8.16 10.99
CA CYS A 11 -3.44 8.48 9.59
C CYS A 11 -4.23 9.71 9.09
N LEU A 12 -5.50 9.87 9.47
CA LEU A 12 -6.31 11.04 9.12
C LEU A 12 -5.77 12.34 9.73
N GLU A 13 -5.13 12.26 10.89
CA GLU A 13 -4.40 13.38 11.48
C GLU A 13 -3.10 13.65 10.72
N ALA A 14 -2.31 12.61 10.43
CA ALA A 14 -1.04 12.72 9.73
C ALA A 14 -1.16 13.34 8.32
N ILE A 15 -2.25 13.06 7.59
CA ILE A 15 -2.44 13.66 6.26
C ILE A 15 -2.67 15.18 6.28
N ARG A 16 -2.93 15.77 7.46
CA ARG A 16 -3.07 17.22 7.64
C ARG A 16 -1.73 17.93 7.86
N GLU A 17 -0.65 17.17 8.05
CA GLU A 17 0.70 17.72 8.17
C GLU A 17 1.27 18.17 6.82
N THR A 18 2.23 19.10 6.84
CA THR A 18 2.90 19.60 5.63
C THR A 18 3.54 18.46 4.83
N ASP A 19 4.26 17.57 5.52
CA ASP A 19 4.91 16.41 4.91
C ASP A 19 4.07 15.14 5.10
N SER A 20 2.77 15.24 4.79
CA SER A 20 1.74 14.19 5.00
C SER A 20 2.19 12.75 4.70
N HIS A 21 2.79 12.51 3.53
CA HIS A 21 3.25 11.18 3.15
C HIS A 21 4.40 10.63 4.02
N ILE A 22 5.25 11.51 4.57
CA ILE A 22 6.32 11.12 5.51
C ILE A 22 5.70 10.79 6.87
N ALA A 23 4.78 11.62 7.36
CA ALA A 23 4.07 11.35 8.60
C ALA A 23 3.32 9.99 8.54
N VAL A 24 2.61 9.72 7.43
CA VAL A 24 1.95 8.42 7.20
C VAL A 24 2.97 7.27 7.09
N LYS A 25 4.12 7.49 6.44
CA LYS A 25 5.20 6.48 6.40
C LYS A 25 5.64 6.07 7.79
N GLU A 26 5.84 7.00 8.71
CA GLU A 26 6.25 6.69 10.08
C GLU A 26 5.20 5.87 10.83
N LEU A 27 3.90 6.16 10.62
CA LEU A 27 2.81 5.35 11.16
C LEU A 27 2.84 3.91 10.64
N VAL A 28 2.98 3.74 9.33
CA VAL A 28 3.05 2.43 8.67
C VAL A 28 4.28 1.65 9.14
N GLU A 29 5.43 2.31 9.25
CA GLU A 29 6.68 1.71 9.72
C GLU A 29 6.55 1.20 11.17
N ARG A 30 5.95 1.98 12.07
CA ARG A 30 5.66 1.53 13.44
C ARG A 30 4.69 0.35 13.46
N ALA A 31 3.63 0.38 12.66
CA ALA A 31 2.67 -0.72 12.58
C ALA A 31 3.34 -2.02 12.07
N CYS A 32 4.19 -1.93 11.05
CA CYS A 32 4.88 -3.09 10.48
C CYS A 32 6.05 -3.59 11.34
N SER A 33 6.52 -2.81 12.31
CA SER A 33 7.61 -3.20 13.22
C SER A 33 7.25 -4.35 14.17
N ASP A 34 5.96 -4.57 14.43
CA ASP A 34 5.43 -5.76 15.12
C ASP A 34 4.41 -6.48 14.23
N PRO A 35 4.89 -7.31 13.28
CA PRO A 35 4.02 -8.07 12.38
C PRO A 35 2.98 -8.93 13.07
N ALA A 36 3.32 -9.51 14.23
CA ALA A 36 2.42 -10.41 14.94
C ALA A 36 1.26 -9.62 15.56
N ASP A 37 1.51 -8.41 16.06
CA ASP A 37 0.47 -7.52 16.57
C ASP A 37 -0.42 -6.96 15.47
N LEU A 38 0.18 -6.60 14.34
CA LEU A 38 -0.56 -6.16 13.16
C LEU A 38 -1.46 -7.28 12.61
N LEU A 39 -0.94 -8.49 12.46
CA LEU A 39 -1.72 -9.65 12.02
C LEU A 39 -2.87 -9.98 12.98
N ARG A 40 -2.65 -9.90 14.31
CA ARG A 40 -3.73 -10.07 15.29
C ARG A 40 -4.83 -9.02 15.16
N GLY A 41 -4.47 -7.76 14.88
CA GLY A 41 -5.44 -6.67 14.71
C GLY A 41 -6.19 -6.70 13.37
N LEU A 42 -5.57 -7.23 12.32
CA LEU A 42 -6.18 -7.37 10.99
C LEU A 42 -6.97 -8.67 10.82
N GLY A 43 -6.56 -9.73 11.53
CA GLY A 43 -7.06 -11.09 11.37
C GLY A 43 -6.29 -11.89 10.33
N GLU A 44 -6.34 -13.22 10.45
CA GLU A 44 -5.70 -14.14 9.50
C GLU A 44 -6.30 -14.00 8.10
N PRO A 45 -5.48 -13.91 7.04
CA PRO A 45 -5.98 -13.77 5.67
C PRO A 45 -6.68 -15.06 5.22
N THR A 46 -7.95 -14.94 4.82
CA THR A 46 -8.76 -16.08 4.33
C THR A 46 -8.96 -16.09 2.82
N LYS A 47 -8.69 -14.95 2.15
CA LYS A 47 -8.90 -14.78 0.70
C LYS A 47 -7.93 -13.72 0.15
N ALA A 48 -7.43 -13.96 -1.06
CA ALA A 48 -6.64 -12.97 -1.80
C ALA A 48 -7.51 -11.79 -2.28
N GLY A 49 -6.90 -10.61 -2.29
CA GLY A 49 -7.50 -9.35 -2.74
C GLY A 49 -7.40 -8.23 -1.70
N PRO A 50 -8.02 -7.08 -2.00
CA PRO A 50 -8.04 -5.95 -1.10
C PRO A 50 -9.08 -6.13 0.02
N ASP A 51 -8.64 -6.00 1.26
CA ASP A 51 -9.48 -5.65 2.41
C ASP A 51 -9.42 -4.14 2.62
N LYS A 52 -10.59 -3.48 2.59
CA LYS A 52 -10.70 -2.03 2.72
C LYS A 52 -10.82 -1.70 4.20
N ILE A 53 -9.76 -1.15 4.80
CA ILE A 53 -9.79 -0.72 6.20
C ILE A 53 -10.57 0.60 6.32
N TYR A 54 -10.27 1.55 5.45
CA TYR A 54 -10.91 2.86 5.42
C TYR A 54 -10.93 3.43 4.00
N VAL A 55 -11.98 4.15 3.64
CA VAL A 55 -12.13 4.82 2.34
C VAL A 55 -12.85 6.15 2.53
N SER A 56 -12.20 7.24 2.12
CA SER A 56 -12.80 8.56 1.94
C SER A 56 -12.22 9.27 0.72
N ASP A 57 -12.71 10.49 0.44
CA ASP A 57 -12.17 11.34 -0.62
C ASP A 57 -10.73 11.81 -0.35
N GLU A 58 -10.28 11.77 0.92
CA GLU A 58 -8.98 12.28 1.35
C GLU A 58 -7.95 11.15 1.56
N LEU A 59 -8.39 9.96 1.99
CA LEU A 59 -7.51 8.85 2.31
C LEU A 59 -8.18 7.49 2.09
N THR A 60 -7.42 6.55 1.52
CA THR A 60 -7.80 5.14 1.45
C THR A 60 -6.72 4.29 2.13
N ILE A 61 -7.13 3.42 3.04
CA ILE A 61 -6.26 2.45 3.72
C ILE A 61 -6.72 1.05 3.31
N LEU A 62 -5.82 0.30 2.69
CA LEU A 62 -6.05 -1.07 2.24
C LEU A 62 -5.10 -2.01 2.97
N ASN A 63 -5.62 -3.17 3.39
CA ASN A 63 -4.82 -4.36 3.64
C ASN A 63 -4.88 -5.25 2.39
N LEU A 64 -3.74 -5.49 1.75
CA LEU A 64 -3.67 -6.28 0.52
C LEU A 64 -3.19 -7.69 0.82
N VAL A 65 -4.03 -8.68 0.51
CA VAL A 65 -3.66 -10.09 0.62
C VAL A 65 -3.30 -10.63 -0.75
N TRP A 66 -2.02 -10.93 -0.96
CA TRP A 66 -1.54 -11.55 -2.19
C TRP A 66 -1.78 -13.07 -2.18
N GLY A 67 -2.42 -13.57 -3.24
CA GLY A 67 -2.47 -15.01 -3.50
C GLY A 67 -1.13 -15.53 -4.04
N PRO A 68 -0.83 -16.83 -3.92
CA PRO A 68 0.38 -17.41 -4.52
C PRO A 68 0.49 -17.07 -6.00
N TYR A 69 1.63 -16.53 -6.41
CA TYR A 69 1.94 -16.13 -7.80
C TYR A 69 1.04 -15.04 -8.39
N MET A 70 0.28 -14.32 -7.55
CA MET A 70 -0.52 -13.20 -8.02
C MET A 70 0.40 -12.06 -8.47
N THR A 71 0.10 -11.49 -9.64
CA THR A 71 0.83 -10.35 -10.20
C THR A 71 -0.14 -9.22 -10.50
N LEU A 72 0.22 -8.01 -10.11
CA LEU A 72 -0.52 -6.81 -10.49
C LEU A 72 0.12 -6.19 -11.73
N LEU A 73 -0.71 -5.84 -12.70
CA LEU A 73 -0.23 -5.24 -13.96
C LEU A 73 0.43 -3.88 -13.70
N PRO A 74 1.36 -3.45 -14.56
CA PRO A 74 1.97 -2.13 -14.46
C PRO A 74 0.90 -1.03 -14.39
N HIS A 75 1.00 -0.15 -13.39
CA HIS A 75 0.05 0.91 -13.14
C HIS A 75 0.74 2.13 -12.56
N ASN A 76 0.04 3.27 -12.53
CA ASN A 76 0.48 4.49 -11.87
C ASN A 76 -0.59 4.91 -10.86
N HIS A 77 -0.16 5.35 -9.68
CA HIS A 77 -1.04 5.79 -8.61
C HIS A 77 -1.60 7.19 -8.88
N ASN A 78 -0.86 8.03 -9.61
CA ASN A 78 -1.19 9.45 -9.84
C ASN A 78 -1.37 10.29 -8.56
N MET A 79 -0.88 9.75 -7.44
CA MET A 79 -0.83 10.33 -6.10
C MET A 79 0.29 9.64 -5.31
N TRP A 80 0.63 10.13 -4.13
CA TRP A 80 1.57 9.43 -3.25
C TRP A 80 0.93 8.17 -2.66
N ALA A 81 1.75 7.16 -2.37
CA ALA A 81 1.33 5.93 -1.70
C ALA A 81 2.44 5.48 -0.75
N VAL A 82 2.05 4.92 0.40
CA VAL A 82 2.95 4.30 1.38
C VAL A 82 2.58 2.83 1.48
N ILE A 83 3.55 1.94 1.26
CA ILE A 83 3.35 0.49 1.27
C ILE A 83 4.23 -0.11 2.37
N GLY A 84 3.62 -0.87 3.28
CA GLY A 84 4.30 -1.61 4.34
C GLY A 84 4.03 -3.10 4.22
N LEU A 85 5.09 -3.90 4.14
CA LEU A 85 5.01 -5.36 4.18
C LEU A 85 5.17 -5.82 5.62
N TYR A 86 4.20 -6.57 6.13
CA TYR A 86 4.26 -7.14 7.49
C TYR A 86 4.39 -8.66 7.49
N THR A 87 3.98 -9.36 6.44
CA THR A 87 4.22 -10.81 6.28
C THR A 87 4.57 -11.14 4.83
N GLY A 88 5.33 -12.23 4.63
CA GLY A 88 5.69 -12.70 3.30
C GLY A 88 6.68 -11.77 2.61
N ALA A 89 6.58 -11.68 1.28
CA ALA A 89 7.42 -10.83 0.44
C ALA A 89 6.66 -10.42 -0.83
N GLU A 90 7.10 -9.34 -1.44
CA GLU A 90 6.61 -8.83 -2.72
C GLU A 90 7.81 -8.45 -3.60
N ASP A 91 7.76 -8.84 -4.87
CA ASP A 91 8.69 -8.34 -5.88
C ASP A 91 8.10 -7.09 -6.52
N ASN A 92 8.67 -5.92 -6.22
CA ASN A 92 8.21 -4.65 -6.76
C ASN A 92 9.04 -4.24 -7.98
N VAL A 93 8.43 -4.32 -9.17
CA VAL A 93 9.04 -3.94 -10.44
C VAL A 93 8.55 -2.56 -10.85
N PHE A 94 9.46 -1.60 -10.93
CA PHE A 94 9.15 -0.28 -11.48
C PHE A 94 9.22 -0.30 -13.01
N TRP A 95 8.36 0.52 -13.63
CA TRP A 95 8.23 0.59 -15.08
C TRP A 95 8.42 2.03 -15.54
N LYS A 96 9.06 2.22 -16.69
CA LYS A 96 9.12 3.51 -17.37
C LYS A 96 8.51 3.41 -18.75
N LYS A 97 7.92 4.52 -19.20
CA LYS A 97 7.45 4.66 -20.59
C LYS A 97 8.64 4.81 -21.51
N VAL A 98 8.55 4.21 -22.69
CA VAL A 98 9.55 4.33 -23.76
C VAL A 98 8.87 4.68 -25.08
N GLU A 99 9.65 5.20 -26.03
CA GLU A 99 9.15 5.48 -27.37
C GLU A 99 8.60 4.21 -28.01
N GLY A 100 7.44 4.34 -28.64
CA GLY A 100 6.72 3.27 -29.32
C GLY A 100 6.13 3.75 -30.63
N GLU A 101 5.50 2.84 -31.37
CA GLU A 101 4.77 3.19 -32.59
C GLU A 101 3.63 4.19 -32.29
N PRO A 102 3.29 5.09 -33.23
CA PRO A 102 2.16 5.99 -33.06
C PRO A 102 0.88 5.24 -32.64
N GLY A 103 0.24 5.70 -31.56
CA GLY A 103 -0.97 5.08 -31.01
C GLY A 103 -0.73 3.93 -30.02
N HIS A 104 0.51 3.57 -29.72
CA HIS A 104 0.84 2.47 -28.81
C HIS A 104 1.66 2.99 -27.60
N THR A 105 1.24 2.62 -26.39
CA THR A 105 2.06 2.85 -25.19
C THR A 105 2.97 1.66 -24.97
N ARG A 106 4.29 1.89 -25.01
CA ARG A 106 5.29 0.89 -24.68
C ARG A 106 5.91 1.21 -23.32
N ILE A 107 6.13 0.17 -22.53
CA ILE A 107 6.81 0.24 -21.23
C ILE A 107 7.92 -0.80 -21.17
N GLU A 108 8.94 -0.52 -20.36
CA GLU A 108 9.97 -1.49 -20.00
C GLU A 108 10.26 -1.40 -18.49
N ALA A 109 10.80 -2.48 -17.92
CA ALA A 109 11.22 -2.50 -16.54
C ALA A 109 12.35 -1.49 -16.31
N ALA A 110 12.29 -0.78 -15.19
CA ALA A 110 13.23 0.26 -14.80
C ALA A 110 13.71 -0.03 -13.36
N GLY A 111 14.88 -0.63 -13.22
CA GLY A 111 15.46 -1.02 -11.94
C GLY A 111 16.68 -1.90 -12.13
#